data_AF-A0A6L7RU47-F1
#
_entry.id   AF-A0A6L7RU47-F1
#
_cell.length_a   1.000
_cell.length_b   1.000
_cell.length_c   1.000
_cell.angle_alpha   90.00
_cell.angle_beta   90.00
_cell.angle_gamma   90.00
#
_symmetry.space_group_name_H-M   'P 1'
#
loop_
_entity.id
_entity.type
_entity.pdbx_description
1 polymer ?
#
loop_
_entity_poly.entity_id
_entity_poly.type
_entity_poly.pdbx_seq_one_letter_code
_entity_poly.pdbx_strand_id
1 'polypeptide(L)'
;NLKSPRRYIHAISSVDNNHVVQTSEIDAGDFAIDFVEVTSPKTAISETMMLGMRLAEGISKSEFQSRFNASFDNVYGAEIEYLTDAGLIEAQGERVALTRRGKLLGNTVFEQFLLTDEE
;
A
#
# COMPACT_ATOMS: atom_id res chain seq x y z
N ASN A 1 6.64 25.87 -10.71
CA ASN A 1 6.45 26.97 -9.73
C ASN A 1 6.56 26.43 -8.31
N LEU A 2 7.74 25.95 -7.92
CA LEU A 2 8.00 25.48 -6.56
C LEU A 2 8.50 26.70 -5.75
N LYS A 3 7.71 27.17 -4.78
CA LYS A 3 8.05 28.36 -3.99
C LYS A 3 9.31 28.08 -3.15
N SER A 4 10.18 29.09 -3.06
CA SER A 4 11.41 29.04 -2.25
C SER A 4 11.12 28.60 -0.80
N PRO A 5 11.92 27.68 -0.22
CA PRO A 5 11.74 27.15 1.13
C PRO A 5 11.54 28.24 2.20
N ARG A 6 12.17 29.42 2.03
CA ARG A 6 12.07 30.54 2.98
C ARG A 6 10.65 31.10 3.13
N ARG A 7 9.81 31.05 2.09
CA ARG A 7 8.41 31.48 2.21
C ARG A 7 7.56 30.47 2.99
N TYR A 8 7.95 29.20 3.02
CA TYR A 8 7.26 28.16 3.77
C TYR A 8 7.45 28.35 5.29
N ILE A 9 8.68 28.66 5.71
CA ILE A 9 9.02 28.95 7.11
C ILE A 9 8.23 30.16 7.63
N HIS A 10 8.11 31.23 6.83
CA HIS A 10 7.31 32.39 7.22
C HIS A 10 5.81 32.10 7.30
N ALA A 11 5.28 31.28 6.38
CA ALA A 11 3.86 30.91 6.39
C ALA A 11 3.49 30.09 7.63
N ILE A 12 4.38 29.20 8.09
CA ILE A 12 4.19 28.43 9.33
C ILE A 12 4.27 29.34 10.56
N SER A 13 5.19 30.32 10.57
CA SER A 13 5.32 31.26 11.71
C SER A 13 4.13 32.20 11.92
N SER A 14 3.21 32.29 10.95
CA SER A 14 2.00 33.11 11.02
C SER A 14 0.72 32.31 11.29
N VAL A 15 0.81 30.98 11.43
CA VAL A 15 -0.33 30.15 11.84
C VAL A 15 -0.41 30.19 13.36
N ASP A 16 -1.57 30.58 13.88
CA ASP A 16 -1.84 30.66 15.32
C ASP A 16 -1.48 29.34 16.02
N ASN A 17 -0.56 29.48 16.98
CA ASN A 17 0.00 28.42 17.79
C ASN A 17 -1.07 27.84 18.71
N ASN A 18 -1.56 26.64 18.41
CA ASN A 18 -1.95 25.74 19.50
C ASN A 18 -1.16 24.43 19.53
N HIS A 19 -0.16 24.26 18.67
CA HIS A 19 0.90 23.25 18.84
C HIS A 19 2.05 23.57 17.87
N VAL A 20 2.90 24.55 18.22
CA VAL A 20 4.22 24.67 17.60
C VAL A 20 5.23 24.15 18.60
N VAL A 21 5.70 22.94 18.35
CA VAL A 21 6.84 22.36 19.08
C VAL A 21 8.08 23.16 18.66
N GLN A 22 8.68 23.89 19.60
CA GLN A 22 9.91 24.62 19.34
C GLN A 22 11.05 23.61 19.11
N THR A 23 11.71 23.71 17.96
CA THR A 23 12.80 22.82 17.52
C THR A 23 14.05 22.85 18.40
N SER A 24 14.12 23.76 19.38
CA SER A 24 15.20 23.84 20.36
C SER A 24 15.09 22.84 21.52
N GLU A 25 13.99 22.07 21.60
CA GLU A 25 13.71 21.14 22.70
C GLU A 25 13.78 19.66 22.29
N ILE A 26 14.12 19.36 21.03
CA ILE A 26 14.25 17.98 20.55
C ILE A 26 15.64 17.48 20.97
N ASP A 27 15.69 16.75 22.09
CA ASP A 27 16.90 16.08 22.54
C ASP A 27 17.32 14.98 21.54
N ALA A 28 18.59 14.57 21.56
CA ALA A 28 19.13 13.50 20.72
C ALA A 28 18.50 12.15 21.07
N GLY A 29 17.27 11.93 20.60
CA GLY A 29 16.41 10.80 20.96
C GLY A 29 14.93 11.03 20.64
N ASP A 30 14.50 12.29 20.50
CA ASP A 30 13.13 12.63 20.14
C ASP A 30 12.95 12.71 18.62
N PHE A 31 12.06 11.87 18.08
CA PHE A 31 11.68 11.91 16.67
C PHE A 31 10.53 12.90 16.48
N ALA A 32 10.66 13.82 15.52
CA ALA A 32 9.55 14.66 15.07
C ALA A 32 8.58 13.84 14.22
N ILE A 33 7.62 13.18 14.89
CA ILE A 33 6.55 12.41 14.26
C ILE A 33 5.33 13.33 14.05
N ASP A 34 4.93 13.54 12.80
CA ASP A 34 3.75 14.34 12.43
C ASP A 34 2.46 13.49 12.50
N PHE A 35 2.52 12.25 12.02
CA PHE A 35 1.39 11.32 12.01
C PHE A 35 1.84 9.85 12.03
N VAL A 36 1.06 9.00 12.70
CA VAL A 36 1.20 7.55 12.70
C VAL A 36 -0.14 6.95 12.28
N GLU A 37 -0.12 6.09 11.27
CA GLU A 37 -1.29 5.34 10.84
C GLU A 37 -1.21 3.91 11.35
N VAL A 38 -2.33 3.38 11.86
CA VAL A 38 -2.46 1.97 12.21
C VAL A 38 -3.22 1.26 11.10
N THR A 39 -2.55 0.32 10.44
CA THR A 39 -3.11 -0.43 9.31
C THR A 39 -3.98 -1.59 9.80
N SER A 40 -5.20 -1.73 9.27
CA SER A 40 -6.03 -2.92 9.54
C SER A 40 -5.46 -4.17 8.86
N PRO A 41 -5.79 -5.39 9.32
CA PRO A 41 -5.35 -6.61 8.64
C PRO A 41 -5.76 -6.67 7.16
N LYS A 42 -6.96 -6.20 6.83
CA LYS A 42 -7.46 -6.14 5.44
C LYS A 42 -6.67 -5.14 4.60
N THR A 43 -6.37 -3.96 5.15
CA THR A 43 -5.53 -2.96 4.47
C THR A 43 -4.12 -3.52 4.24
N ALA A 44 -3.50 -4.16 5.23
CA ALA A 44 -2.16 -4.73 5.10
C ALA A 44 -2.09 -5.84 4.02
N ILE A 45 -3.15 -6.67 3.92
CA ILE A 45 -3.30 -7.67 2.87
C ILE A 45 -3.41 -6.98 1.49
N SER A 46 -4.31 -6.01 1.36
CA SER A 46 -4.56 -5.27 0.11
C SER A 46 -3.29 -4.56 -0.38
N GLU A 47 -2.59 -3.86 0.50
CA GLU A 47 -1.32 -3.20 0.19
C GLU A 47 -0.24 -4.18 -0.26
N THR A 48 -0.16 -5.35 0.39
CA THR A 48 0.79 -6.39 0.01
C THR A 48 0.51 -6.93 -1.39
N MET A 49 -0.77 -7.12 -1.74
CA MET A 49 -1.17 -7.48 -3.10
C MET A 49 -0.78 -6.40 -4.11
N MET A 50 -1.11 -5.15 -3.84
CA MET A 50 -0.77 -4.03 -4.72
C MET A 50 0.73 -3.91 -4.96
N LEU A 51 1.56 -4.05 -3.92
CA LEU A 51 3.01 -3.92 -4.04
C LEU A 51 3.64 -5.15 -4.67
N GLY A 52 3.29 -6.35 -4.22
CA GLY A 52 3.92 -7.57 -4.74
C GLY A 52 3.50 -7.90 -6.17
N MET A 53 2.29 -7.57 -6.60
CA MET A 53 1.89 -7.71 -8.01
C MET A 53 2.65 -6.79 -8.97
N ARG A 54 3.27 -5.71 -8.46
CA ARG A 54 4.18 -4.86 -9.26
C ARG A 54 5.54 -5.50 -9.47
N LEU A 55 5.92 -6.49 -8.67
CA LEU A 55 7.15 -7.25 -8.87
C LEU A 55 7.01 -8.13 -10.11
N ALA A 56 8.12 -8.33 -10.82
CA ALA A 56 8.13 -9.16 -12.02
C ALA A 56 7.69 -10.61 -11.75
N GLU A 57 8.07 -11.12 -10.57
CA GLU A 57 7.74 -12.44 -10.05
C GLU A 57 6.33 -12.53 -9.43
N GLY A 58 5.66 -11.41 -9.20
CA GLY A 58 4.34 -11.35 -8.57
C GLY A 58 4.34 -11.83 -7.11
N ILE A 59 3.22 -12.41 -6.67
CA ILE A 59 2.98 -12.87 -5.29
C ILE A 59 3.18 -14.38 -5.18
N SER A 60 3.85 -14.82 -4.11
CA SER A 60 3.89 -16.22 -3.67
C SER A 60 2.73 -16.54 -2.73
N LYS A 61 1.96 -17.60 -3.00
CA LYS A 61 0.81 -18.00 -2.18
C LYS A 61 1.22 -18.44 -0.77
N SER A 62 2.34 -19.13 -0.64
CA SER A 62 2.90 -19.64 0.62
C SER A 62 3.49 -18.53 1.48
N GLU A 63 4.17 -17.57 0.87
CA GLU A 63 4.64 -16.39 1.59
C GLU A 63 3.47 -15.54 2.08
N PHE A 64 2.42 -15.39 1.26
CA PHE A 64 1.20 -14.74 1.65
C PHE A 64 0.53 -15.45 2.84
N GLN A 65 0.33 -16.76 2.75
CA GLN A 65 -0.26 -17.57 3.82
C GLN A 65 0.57 -17.49 5.10
N SER A 66 1.89 -17.57 5.01
CA SER A 66 2.80 -17.45 6.15
C SER A 66 2.70 -16.07 6.81
N ARG A 67 2.60 -15.01 6.01
CA ARG A 67 2.55 -13.62 6.48
C ARG A 67 1.22 -13.26 7.14
N PHE A 68 0.09 -13.71 6.58
CA PHE A 68 -1.24 -13.29 7.03
C PHE A 68 -2.02 -14.38 7.76
N ASN A 69 -1.47 -15.61 7.83
CA ASN A 69 -2.16 -16.78 8.37
C ASN A 69 -3.56 -16.99 7.73
N ALA A 70 -3.69 -16.62 6.45
CA ALA A 70 -4.93 -16.66 5.68
C ALA A 70 -4.71 -17.35 4.33
N SER A 71 -5.67 -18.17 3.92
CA SER A 71 -5.62 -18.88 2.64
C SER A 71 -5.80 -17.92 1.48
N PHE A 72 -4.77 -17.83 0.64
CA PHE A 72 -4.76 -16.99 -0.56
C PHE A 72 -5.98 -17.25 -1.45
N ASP A 73 -6.30 -18.52 -1.69
CA ASP A 73 -7.44 -18.91 -2.52
C ASP A 73 -8.78 -18.63 -1.82
N ASN A 74 -8.84 -18.64 -0.48
CA ASN A 74 -10.06 -18.24 0.23
C ASN A 74 -10.28 -16.72 0.22
N VAL A 75 -9.21 -15.93 0.20
CA VAL A 75 -9.29 -14.46 0.22
C VAL A 75 -9.52 -13.90 -1.19
N TYR A 76 -8.88 -14.48 -2.21
CA TYR A 76 -8.85 -13.91 -3.57
C TYR A 76 -9.23 -14.88 -4.69
N GLY A 77 -9.78 -16.06 -4.38
CA GLY A 77 -10.03 -17.10 -5.39
C GLY A 77 -10.89 -16.62 -6.56
N ALA A 78 -11.95 -15.87 -6.29
CA ALA A 78 -12.87 -15.37 -7.31
C ALA A 78 -12.21 -14.29 -8.20
N GLU A 79 -11.47 -13.36 -7.58
CA GLU A 79 -10.74 -12.30 -8.26
C GLU A 79 -9.65 -12.88 -9.15
N ILE A 80 -8.95 -13.92 -8.67
CA ILE A 80 -7.91 -14.61 -9.43
C ILE A 80 -8.50 -15.32 -10.65
N GLU A 81 -9.61 -16.04 -10.48
CA GLU A 81 -10.29 -16.70 -11.60
C GLU A 81 -10.70 -15.67 -12.67
N TYR A 82 -11.41 -14.62 -12.26
CA TYR A 82 -11.85 -13.55 -13.15
C TYR A 82 -10.69 -12.87 -13.90
N LEU A 83 -9.62 -12.52 -13.20
CA LEU A 83 -8.47 -11.84 -13.79
C LEU A 83 -7.64 -12.76 -14.69
N THR A 84 -7.61 -14.06 -14.39
CA THR A 84 -6.95 -15.08 -15.22
C THR A 84 -7.72 -15.26 -16.53
N ASP A 85 -9.05 -15.37 -16.45
CA ASP A 85 -9.93 -15.46 -17.62
C ASP A 85 -9.86 -14.20 -18.50
N ALA A 86 -9.69 -13.03 -17.88
CA ALA A 86 -9.46 -11.77 -18.58
C ALA A 86 -8.05 -11.64 -19.20
N GLY A 87 -7.15 -12.59 -18.94
CA GLY A 87 -5.76 -12.60 -19.42
C GLY A 87 -4.88 -11.50 -18.81
N LEU A 88 -5.28 -10.98 -17.64
CA LEU A 88 -4.58 -9.89 -16.96
C LEU A 88 -3.53 -10.41 -15.97
N ILE A 89 -3.77 -11.58 -15.39
CA ILE A 89 -2.81 -12.27 -14.54
C ILE A 89 -2.53 -13.67 -15.06
N GLU A 90 -1.42 -14.23 -14.64
CA GLU A 90 -1.12 -15.65 -14.74
C GLU A 90 -0.96 -16.22 -13.34
N ALA A 91 -1.71 -17.29 -13.05
CA ALA A 91 -1.55 -18.08 -11.84
C ALA A 91 -0.86 -19.40 -12.21
N GLN A 92 0.45 -19.49 -11.95
CA GLN A 92 1.25 -20.66 -12.25
C GLN A 92 1.68 -21.33 -10.94
N GLY A 93 0.96 -22.39 -10.56
CA GLY A 93 1.22 -23.13 -9.33
C GLY A 93 1.20 -22.24 -8.09
N GLU A 94 2.41 -21.96 -7.58
CA GLU A 94 2.62 -21.26 -6.32
C GLU A 94 2.66 -19.74 -6.45
N ARG A 95 2.68 -19.20 -7.67
CA ARG A 95 2.79 -17.75 -7.89
C ARG A 95 1.68 -17.18 -8.76
N VAL A 96 1.35 -15.94 -8.48
CA VAL A 96 0.42 -15.12 -9.27
C VAL A 96 1.15 -13.86 -9.71
N ALA A 97 1.19 -13.59 -11.01
CA ALA A 97 1.88 -12.41 -11.57
C ALA A 97 1.06 -11.72 -12.66
N LEU A 98 1.36 -10.44 -12.92
CA LEU A 98 0.75 -9.71 -14.03
C LEU A 98 1.31 -10.21 -15.37
N THR A 99 0.41 -10.46 -16.33
CA THR A 99 0.82 -10.65 -17.73
C THR A 99 1.33 -9.34 -18.32
N ARG A 100 1.90 -9.37 -19.53
CA ARG A 100 2.28 -8.14 -20.24
C ARG A 100 1.10 -7.18 -20.42
N ARG A 101 -0.11 -7.72 -20.66
CA ARG A 101 -1.34 -6.91 -20.75
C ARG A 101 -1.77 -6.41 -19.37
N GLY A 102 -1.70 -7.26 -18.34
CA GLY A 102 -1.97 -6.88 -16.96
C GLY A 102 -1.13 -5.70 -16.47
N LYS A 103 0.16 -5.66 -16.84
CA LYS A 103 1.06 -4.54 -16.48
C LYS A 103 0.59 -3.19 -17.04
N LEU A 104 -0.06 -3.18 -18.21
CA LEU A 104 -0.63 -1.96 -18.79
C LEU A 104 -1.92 -1.52 -18.08
N LEU A 105 -2.64 -2.47 -17.49
CA LEU A 105 -3.92 -2.26 -16.80
C LEU A 105 -3.79 -2.48 -15.28
N GLY A 106 -2.59 -2.23 -14.73
CA GLY A 106 -2.26 -2.58 -13.36
C GLY A 106 -3.26 -2.02 -12.35
N ASN A 107 -3.66 -0.76 -12.49
CA ASN A 107 -4.62 -0.14 -11.58
C ASN A 107 -5.97 -0.88 -11.56
N THR A 108 -6.50 -1.27 -12.73
CA THR A 108 -7.73 -2.05 -12.82
C THR A 108 -7.60 -3.42 -12.17
N VAL A 109 -6.41 -4.05 -12.26
CA VAL A 109 -6.12 -5.31 -11.57
C VAL A 109 -6.05 -5.09 -10.05
N PHE A 110 -5.39 -4.03 -9.61
CA PHE A 110 -5.19 -3.74 -8.18
C PHE A 110 -6.48 -3.39 -7.46
N GLU A 111 -7.41 -2.73 -8.13
CA GLU A 111 -8.74 -2.43 -7.60
C GLU A 111 -9.50 -3.69 -7.18
N GLN A 112 -9.28 -4.83 -7.87
CA GLN A 112 -9.92 -6.10 -7.49
C GLN A 112 -9.38 -6.66 -6.16
N PHE A 113 -8.20 -6.25 -5.71
CA PHE A 113 -7.59 -6.77 -4.50
C PHE A 113 -7.85 -5.92 -3.25
N LEU A 114 -8.65 -4.85 -3.38
CA LEU A 114 -9.01 -3.99 -2.26
C LEU A 114 -10.06 -4.66 -1.38
N LEU A 115 -9.68 -4.97 -0.15
CA LEU A 115 -10.59 -5.50 0.87
C LEU A 115 -11.19 -4.33 1.67
N THR A 116 -12.52 -4.24 1.71
CA THR A 116 -13.22 -3.23 2.52
C THR A 116 -13.45 -3.75 3.93
N ASP A 117 -13.24 -2.87 4.91
CA ASP A 117 -13.80 -3.05 6.25
C ASP A 117 -15.27 -2.62 6.17
N GLU A 118 -16.18 -3.59 5.93
CA GLU A 118 -17.61 -3.35 6.17
C GLU A 118 -17.82 -3.18 7.68
N GLU A 119 -18.39 -2.05 8.09
CA GLU A 119 -18.80 -1.74 9.46
C GLU A 119 -20.01 -2.56 9.92
#